data_AF-A0ABD1C526-F1
#
_entry.id   AF-A0ABD1C526-F1
#
_cell.length_a   1.000
_cell.length_b   1.000
_cell.length_c   1.000
_cell.angle_alpha   90.00
_cell.angle_beta   90.00
_cell.angle_gamma   90.00
#
_symmetry.space_group_name_H-M   'P 1'
#
loop_
_entity.id
_entity.type
_entity.pdbx_description
1 polymer ?
#
loop_
_entity_poly.entity_id
_entity_poly.type
_entity_poly.pdbx_seq_one_letter_code
_entity_poly.pdbx_strand_id
1 'polypeptide(L)'
;MQCLIAIPQTYVLFVTDCTDVIAMTAKPDDWLSFTSELRDFFLFRDLFTSYKITYILRSENFRALAKCARSRGFCFFHVSNSVPVWLSLEESH
;
A
#
# COMPACT_ATOMS: atom_id res chain seq x y z
N MET A 1 -3.50 -5.31 -3.95
CA MET A 1 -4.14 -4.40 -4.93
C MET A 1 -5.44 -4.95 -5.52
N GLN A 2 -5.80 -6.21 -5.23
CA GLN A 2 -6.97 -6.86 -5.82
C GLN A 2 -8.32 -6.14 -5.56
N CYS A 3 -8.49 -5.49 -4.40
CA CYS A 3 -9.68 -4.69 -4.11
C CYS A 3 -9.85 -3.47 -5.04
N LEU A 4 -8.77 -2.96 -5.65
CA LEU A 4 -8.81 -1.84 -6.59
C LEU A 4 -9.25 -2.27 -7.99
N ILE A 5 -9.11 -3.55 -8.34
CA ILE A 5 -9.55 -4.10 -9.64
C ILE A 5 -11.07 -4.04 -9.78
N ALA A 6 -11.80 -4.18 -8.67
CA ALA A 6 -13.25 -4.08 -8.65
C ALA A 6 -13.76 -2.63 -8.81
N ILE A 7 -12.86 -1.64 -8.77
CA ILE A 7 -13.18 -0.23 -8.92
C ILE A 7 -12.93 0.16 -10.39
N PRO A 8 -13.85 0.85 -11.08
CA PRO A 8 -13.69 1.26 -12.49
C PRO A 8 -12.69 2.43 -12.64
N GLN A 9 -11.60 2.44 -11.87
CA GLN A 9 -10.52 3.41 -11.97
C GLN A 9 -9.41 2.83 -12.85
N THR A 10 -9.14 3.47 -13.97
CA THR A 10 -8.06 3.08 -14.89
C THR A 10 -6.74 3.82 -14.62
N TYR A 11 -6.80 4.90 -13.84
CA TYR A 11 -5.64 5.67 -13.35
C TYR A 11 -5.48 5.46 -11.85
N VAL A 12 -4.30 5.01 -11.44
CA VAL A 12 -3.98 4.80 -10.02
C VAL A 12 -2.64 5.42 -9.65
N LEU A 13 -2.68 6.27 -8.61
CA LEU A 13 -1.50 6.81 -7.95
C LEU A 13 -1.35 6.15 -6.58
N PHE A 14 -0.28 5.38 -6.42
CA PHE A 14 0.17 4.85 -5.15
C PHE A 14 1.17 5.80 -4.52
N VAL A 15 1.00 6.08 -3.24
CA VAL A 15 1.97 6.86 -2.44
C VAL A 15 2.49 5.99 -1.31
N THR A 16 3.79 6.08 -1.06
CA THR A 16 4.47 5.33 0.00
C THR A 16 5.51 6.20 0.67
N ASP A 17 5.71 6.04 1.97
CA ASP A 17 6.82 6.63 2.73
C ASP A 17 7.97 5.63 2.95
N CYS A 18 7.89 4.46 2.31
CA CYS A 18 8.92 3.44 2.32
C CYS A 18 9.78 3.51 1.06
N THR A 19 11.04 3.91 1.21
CA THR A 19 12.02 3.98 0.12
C THR A 19 12.31 2.61 -0.48
N ASP A 20 12.28 1.56 0.33
CA ASP A 20 12.57 0.20 -0.13
C ASP A 20 11.53 -0.28 -1.12
N VAL A 21 10.25 0.08 -0.93
CA VAL A 21 9.18 -0.24 -1.91
C VAL A 21 9.46 0.45 -3.25
N ILE A 22 9.94 1.69 -3.24
CA ILE A 22 10.35 2.38 -4.48
C ILE A 22 11.55 1.67 -5.12
N ALA A 23 12.54 1.28 -4.33
CA ALA A 23 13.72 0.56 -4.82
C ALA A 23 13.37 -0.82 -5.41
N MET A 24 12.52 -1.59 -4.73
CA MET A 24 12.04 -2.90 -5.19
C MET A 24 11.31 -2.81 -6.54
N THR A 25 10.51 -1.77 -6.73
CA THR A 25 9.79 -1.58 -8.00
C THR A 25 10.68 -1.08 -9.13
N ALA A 26 11.76 -0.35 -8.81
CA ALA A 26 12.74 0.13 -9.79
C ALA A 26 13.78 -0.94 -10.19
N LYS A 27 14.21 -1.78 -9.24
CA LYS A 27 15.22 -2.83 -9.43
C LYS A 27 14.79 -4.13 -8.74
N PRO A 28 13.79 -4.85 -9.25
CA PRO A 28 13.27 -6.05 -8.59
C PRO A 28 14.30 -7.16 -8.41
N ASP A 29 15.30 -7.24 -9.30
CA ASP A 29 16.35 -8.27 -9.28
C ASP A 29 17.28 -8.15 -8.05
N ASP A 30 17.39 -6.96 -7.44
CA ASP A 30 18.16 -6.75 -6.20
C ASP A 30 17.40 -7.27 -4.96
N TRP A 31 16.11 -7.62 -5.11
CA TRP A 31 15.19 -7.95 -4.01
C TRP A 31 14.59 -9.35 -4.16
N LEU A 32 15.45 -10.34 -4.43
CA LEU A 32 15.05 -11.73 -4.71
C LEU A 32 14.17 -12.36 -3.63
N SER A 33 14.35 -11.98 -2.35
CA SER A 33 13.50 -12.46 -1.25
C SER A 33 12.02 -12.06 -1.38
N PHE A 34 11.70 -11.05 -2.20
CA PHE A 34 10.35 -10.55 -2.45
C PHE A 34 9.83 -10.90 -3.84
N THR A 35 10.43 -11.89 -4.52
CA THR A 35 10.11 -12.23 -5.92
C THR A 35 8.63 -12.57 -6.12
N SER A 36 8.02 -13.32 -5.18
CA SER A 36 6.59 -13.66 -5.23
C SER A 36 5.70 -12.44 -5.14
N GLU A 37 5.99 -11.57 -4.19
CA GLU A 37 5.26 -10.35 -3.89
C GLU A 37 5.38 -9.35 -5.03
N LEU A 38 6.57 -9.23 -5.61
CA LEU A 38 6.83 -8.37 -6.77
C LEU A 38 6.15 -8.91 -8.03
N ARG A 39 6.11 -10.23 -8.22
CA ARG A 39 5.33 -10.84 -9.31
C ARG A 39 3.86 -10.45 -9.22
N ASP A 40 3.24 -10.64 -8.06
CA ASP A 40 1.84 -10.28 -7.86
C ASP A 40 1.62 -8.78 -8.02
N PHE A 41 2.55 -7.97 -7.50
CA PHE A 41 2.52 -6.53 -7.65
C PHE A 41 2.51 -6.11 -9.13
N PHE A 42 3.41 -6.64 -9.96
CA PHE A 42 3.47 -6.31 -11.38
C PHE A 42 2.27 -6.85 -12.16
N LEU A 43 1.79 -8.06 -11.82
CA LEU A 43 0.55 -8.59 -12.39
C LEU A 43 -0.61 -7.63 -12.17
N PHE A 44 -0.79 -7.13 -10.94
CA PHE A 44 -1.85 -6.18 -10.64
C PHE A 44 -1.61 -4.80 -11.26
N ARG A 45 -0.36 -4.34 -11.32
CA ARG A 45 0.02 -3.08 -11.97
C ARG A 45 -0.44 -3.06 -13.43
N ASP A 46 -0.20 -4.15 -14.15
CA ASP A 46 -0.46 -4.24 -15.59
C ASP A 46 -1.97 -4.29 -15.92
N LEU A 47 -2.84 -4.44 -14.93
CA LEU A 47 -4.30 -4.30 -15.09
C LEU A 47 -4.76 -2.84 -15.17
N PHE A 48 -3.91 -1.87 -14.79
CA PHE A 48 -4.24 -0.44 -14.85
C PHE A 48 -3.70 0.20 -16.12
N THR A 49 -4.52 1.00 -16.81
CA THR A 49 -4.10 1.74 -18.00
C THR A 49 -3.04 2.78 -17.68
N SER A 50 -3.08 3.36 -16.49
CA SER A 50 -2.08 4.31 -16.02
C SER A 50 -1.79 4.10 -14.55
N TYR A 51 -0.50 3.99 -14.25
CA TYR A 51 0.01 3.65 -12.93
C TYR A 51 1.17 4.56 -12.57
N LYS A 52 1.20 5.01 -11.31
CA LYS A 52 2.37 5.67 -10.73
C LYS A 52 2.51 5.28 -9.26
N ILE A 53 3.75 5.06 -8.82
CA ILE A 53 4.10 4.97 -7.40
C ILE A 53 5.12 6.04 -7.05
N THR A 54 4.89 6.80 -5.98
CA THR A 54 5.79 7.87 -5.56
C THR A 54 6.10 7.82 -4.08
N TYR A 55 7.33 8.21 -3.75
CA TYR A 55 7.72 8.50 -2.37
C TYR A 55 7.06 9.79 -1.88
N ILE A 56 6.58 9.78 -0.64
CA ILE A 56 6.19 10.96 0.13
C ILE A 56 6.84 10.90 1.51
N LEU A 57 6.96 12.03 2.21
CA LEU A 57 7.53 12.00 3.56
C LEU A 57 6.60 11.25 4.51
N ARG A 58 7.18 10.59 5.52
CA ARG A 58 6.42 9.88 6.56
C ARG A 58 5.43 10.80 7.29
N SER A 59 5.76 12.07 7.46
CA SER A 59 4.87 13.08 8.03
C SER A 59 3.64 13.37 7.16
N GLU A 60 3.74 13.14 5.85
CA GLU A 60 2.68 13.37 4.87
C GLU A 60 1.82 12.10 4.66
N ASN A 61 2.33 10.91 4.99
CA ASN A 61 1.61 9.64 4.89
C ASN A 61 0.72 9.34 6.12
N PHE A 62 0.05 10.35 6.68
CA PHE A 62 -0.73 10.22 7.92
C PHE A 62 -1.95 9.29 7.81
N ARG A 63 -2.43 9.04 6.58
CA ARG A 63 -3.57 8.14 6.31
C ARG A 63 -3.17 6.66 6.21
N ALA A 64 -1.89 6.34 6.32
CA ALA A 64 -1.44 4.95 6.29
C ALA A 64 -1.94 4.17 7.51
N LEU A 65 -2.95 3.32 7.29
CA LEU A 65 -3.60 2.51 8.34
C LEU A 65 -2.62 1.61 9.10
N ALA A 66 -1.52 1.19 8.48
CA ALA A 66 -0.48 0.41 9.13
C ALA A 66 0.15 1.13 10.35
N LYS A 67 0.12 2.47 10.39
CA LYS A 67 0.56 3.25 11.56
C LYS A 67 -0.42 3.08 12.73
N CYS A 68 -1.71 3.31 12.49
CA CYS A 68 -2.78 3.16 13.49
C CYS A 68 -2.96 1.69 13.92
N ALA A 69 -2.61 0.74 13.05
CA ALA A 69 -2.56 -0.67 13.35
C ALA A 69 -1.51 -1.00 14.42
N ARG A 70 -0.27 -0.56 14.20
CA ARG A 70 0.88 -0.90 15.04
C ARG A 70 0.81 -0.25 16.42
N SER A 71 0.23 0.94 16.53
CA SER A 71 0.03 1.58 17.85
C SER A 71 -0.87 0.76 18.78
N ARG A 72 -1.72 -0.12 18.24
CA ARG A 72 -2.64 -0.96 19.02
C ARG A 72 -2.00 -2.23 19.59
N GLY A 73 -0.77 -2.56 19.21
CA GLY A 73 0.00 -3.65 19.85
C GLY A 73 -0.39 -5.09 19.44
N PHE A 74 -1.24 -5.28 18.42
CA PHE A 74 -1.57 -6.60 17.89
C PHE A 74 -1.35 -6.70 16.37
N CYS A 75 -0.86 -7.85 15.92
CA CYS A 75 -0.59 -8.11 14.50
C CYS A 75 -1.88 -8.55 13.81
N PHE A 76 -2.20 -7.93 12.67
CA PHE A 76 -3.33 -8.32 11.83
C PHE A 76 -3.01 -8.05 10.36
N PHE A 77 -3.71 -8.74 9.47
CA PHE A 77 -3.67 -8.49 8.02
C PHE A 77 -5.02 -7.91 7.60
N HIS A 78 -5.01 -6.69 7.05
CA HIS A 78 -6.22 -6.03 6.60
C HIS A 78 -5.99 -5.33 5.26
N VAL A 79 -6.85 -5.63 4.28
CA VAL A 79 -6.85 -5.03 2.94
C VAL A 79 -8.26 -4.61 2.60
N SER A 80 -8.53 -3.30 2.60
CA SER A 80 -9.83 -2.72 2.25
C SER A 80 -9.64 -1.36 1.57
N ASN A 81 -10.68 -0.92 0.87
CA ASN A 81 -10.79 0.44 0.34
C ASN A 81 -11.38 1.43 1.38
N SER A 82 -11.75 0.94 2.55
CA SER A 82 -12.37 1.71 3.64
C SER A 82 -11.63 1.43 4.95
N VAL A 83 -11.59 2.45 5.81
CA VAL A 83 -11.03 2.30 7.16
C VAL A 83 -11.99 1.42 7.97
N PRO A 84 -11.51 0.32 8.56
CA PRO A 84 -12.36 -0.50 9.40
C PRO A 84 -12.81 0.27 10.64
N VAL A 85 -14.05 0.01 11.07
CA VAL A 85 -14.63 0.62 12.28
C VAL A 85 -13.75 0.41 13.53
N TRP A 86 -13.06 -0.73 13.60
CA TRP A 86 -12.15 -1.05 14.69
C TRP A 86 -10.80 -0.34 14.60
N LEU A 87 -10.44 0.25 13.45
CA LEU A 87 -9.26 1.09 13.25
C LEU A 87 -9.55 2.58 13.46
N SER A 88 -10.80 3.01 13.25
CA SER A 88 -11.26 4.40 13.42
C SER A 88 -11.47 4.84 14.87
N LEU A 89 -11.36 3.94 15.85
CA LEU A 89 -11.57 4.28 17.25
C LEU A 89 -10.29 4.91 17.84
N GLU A 90 -10.05 6.19 17.57
CA GLU A 90 -9.21 7.11 18.37
C GLU A 90 -9.41 8.56 17.88
N GLU A 91 -10.63 9.07 18.02
CA GLU A 91 -10.92 10.51 18.20
C GLU A 91 -12.03 10.61 19.25
N SER A 92 -11.73 10.24 20.49
CA SER A 92 -12.54 10.64 21.64
C SER A 92 -11.58 11.30 22.62
N HIS A 93 -11.79 12.61 22.77
CA HIS A 93 -11.14 13.57 23.67
C HIS A 93 -10.77 13.02 25.04
#